data_AF-D9PLX9-F1
#
_entry.id   AF-D9PLX9-F1
#
_cell.length_a   1.000
_cell.length_b   1.000
_cell.length_c   1.000
_cell.angle_alpha   90.00
_cell.angle_beta   90.00
_cell.angle_gamma   90.00
#
_symmetry.space_group_name_H-M   'P 1'
#
loop_
_entity.id
_entity.type
_entity.pdbx_description
1 polymer ?
#
loop_
_entity_poly.entity_id
_entity_poly.type
_entity_poly.pdbx_seq_one_letter_code
_entity_poly.pdbx_strand_id
1 'polypeptide(L)'
;INAGGLQALPRLVFPGGALVGDDAGFLNAARVKGSHAAIKSGMLAAEAIVDAVAAGRARDELGAYPLAFEKSWLHEELHRARNFKPLMANGLVVGSLLVGIDQVVFGGRAPWTLHHPGPDHEALDPKDLHTPIDYPKPDGVITFDRLSSVFLSNVAHEEDQPAHLTLADEAVPIRVNLSRYGAPETRYCPAGVYEIVTDGQNPRLQINAQNCIHCKTCDIKDPTQNIHWVVPEGGGGPNYPNM
;
A
#
# COMPACT_ATOMS: atom_id res chain seq x y z
N ILE A 1 -3.95 -0.94 -0.05
CA ILE A 1 -4.39 -1.76 1.10
C ILE A 1 -3.21 -1.93 2.04
N ASN A 2 -3.47 -1.93 3.35
CA ASN A 2 -2.43 -2.11 4.37
C ASN A 2 -2.46 -3.52 4.96
N ALA A 3 -1.32 -4.05 5.36
CA ALA A 3 -1.24 -5.34 6.07
C ALA A 3 -0.36 -5.29 7.34
N GLY A 4 0.15 -4.12 7.71
CA GLY A 4 1.01 -3.93 8.88
C GLY A 4 0.28 -4.08 10.22
N GLY A 5 -1.02 -3.81 10.25
CA GLY A 5 -1.83 -3.93 11.47
C GLY A 5 -1.37 -2.98 12.59
N LEU A 6 -1.70 -3.34 13.83
CA LEU A 6 -1.47 -2.49 15.01
C LEU A 6 0.01 -2.07 15.17
N GLN A 7 0.96 -2.93 14.82
CA GLN A 7 2.39 -2.68 14.96
C GLN A 7 2.93 -1.62 13.97
N ALA A 8 2.19 -1.34 12.90
CA ALA A 8 2.59 -0.38 11.88
C ALA A 8 1.85 0.96 11.98
N LEU A 9 0.96 1.13 12.97
CA LEU A 9 0.28 2.41 13.16
C LEU A 9 1.29 3.49 13.57
N PRO A 10 1.30 4.65 12.88
CA PRO A 10 2.14 5.77 13.26
C PRO A 10 1.52 6.53 14.44
N ARG A 11 2.18 7.61 14.86
CA ARG A 11 1.52 8.61 15.69
C ARG A 11 0.34 9.20 14.91
N LEU A 12 -0.86 9.09 15.49
CA LEU A 12 -2.11 9.44 14.80
C LEU A 12 -2.40 10.94 14.73
N VAL A 13 -1.70 11.77 15.50
CA VAL A 13 -1.97 13.20 15.63
C VAL A 13 -0.69 14.02 15.60
N PHE A 14 -0.80 15.23 15.07
CA PHE A 14 0.24 16.25 15.02
C PHE A 14 -0.40 17.64 15.13
N PRO A 15 0.36 18.72 15.38
CA PRO A 15 -0.21 20.04 15.54
C PRO A 15 -1.01 20.46 14.29
N GLY A 16 -2.31 20.63 14.44
CA GLY A 16 -3.21 21.01 13.35
C GLY A 16 -3.71 19.87 12.46
N GLY A 17 -3.46 18.60 12.78
CA GLY A 17 -3.98 17.48 11.98
C GLY A 17 -4.00 16.12 12.66
N ALA A 18 -4.66 15.17 12.00
CA ALA A 18 -4.80 13.79 12.44
C ALA A 18 -4.85 12.84 11.21
N LEU A 19 -4.38 11.62 11.40
CA LEU A 19 -4.43 10.54 10.42
C LEU A 19 -5.61 9.61 10.76
N VAL A 20 -6.42 9.24 9.78
CA VAL A 20 -7.58 8.35 9.94
C VAL A 20 -7.62 7.30 8.83
N GLY A 21 -8.43 6.25 9.01
CA GLY A 21 -8.61 5.21 8.01
C GLY A 21 -7.33 4.49 7.59
N ASP A 22 -7.26 4.17 6.29
CA ASP A 22 -6.13 3.43 5.73
C ASP A 22 -4.87 4.28 5.56
N ASP A 23 -4.98 5.61 5.64
CA ASP A 23 -3.82 6.50 5.71
C ASP A 23 -3.05 6.30 7.03
N ALA A 24 -3.78 6.13 8.14
CA ALA A 24 -3.19 5.70 9.41
C ALA A 24 -2.84 4.20 9.44
N GLY A 25 -3.55 3.36 8.67
CA GLY A 25 -3.30 1.92 8.58
C GLY A 25 -4.22 1.02 9.39
N PHE A 26 -5.47 1.45 9.69
CA PHE A 26 -6.40 0.69 10.55
C PHE A 26 -7.02 -0.59 9.94
N LEU A 27 -6.47 -1.13 8.86
CA LEU A 27 -7.03 -2.30 8.20
C LEU A 27 -6.80 -3.60 8.99
N ASN A 28 -7.86 -4.38 9.18
CA ASN A 28 -7.73 -5.74 9.69
C ASN A 28 -7.38 -6.71 8.55
N ALA A 29 -6.09 -7.02 8.42
CA ALA A 29 -5.56 -7.87 7.37
C ALA A 29 -6.10 -9.31 7.42
N ALA A 30 -6.36 -9.84 8.62
CA ALA A 30 -6.88 -11.20 8.80
C ALA A 30 -8.29 -11.37 8.23
N ARG A 31 -9.05 -10.28 8.17
CA ARG A 31 -10.44 -10.26 7.68
C ARG A 31 -10.57 -9.64 6.30
N VAL A 32 -9.51 -9.00 5.79
CA VAL A 32 -9.52 -8.16 4.58
C VAL A 32 -10.60 -7.07 4.67
N LYS A 33 -10.68 -6.42 5.84
CA LYS A 33 -11.69 -5.38 6.12
C LYS A 33 -11.05 -4.15 6.76
N GLY A 34 -11.23 -3.00 6.11
CA GLY A 34 -10.78 -1.69 6.60
C GLY A 34 -11.88 -0.62 6.63
N SER A 35 -12.96 -0.75 5.86
CA SER A 35 -13.97 0.32 5.75
C SER A 35 -14.66 0.64 7.08
N HIS A 36 -15.02 -0.37 7.88
CA HIS A 36 -15.63 -0.15 9.21
C HIS A 36 -14.64 0.50 10.18
N ALA A 37 -13.35 0.16 10.06
CA ALA A 37 -12.26 0.75 10.84
C ALA A 37 -12.00 2.21 10.43
N ALA A 38 -12.06 2.51 9.13
CA ALA A 38 -11.94 3.87 8.61
C ALA A 38 -13.10 4.76 9.07
N ILE A 39 -14.34 4.26 9.02
CA ILE A 39 -15.50 4.95 9.56
C ILE A 39 -15.32 5.21 11.06
N LYS A 40 -14.94 4.19 11.84
CA LYS A 40 -14.80 4.35 13.28
C LYS A 40 -13.68 5.31 13.67
N SER A 41 -12.52 5.23 13.02
CA SER A 41 -11.42 6.17 13.27
C SER A 41 -11.81 7.61 12.92
N GLY A 42 -12.53 7.82 11.82
CA GLY A 42 -13.11 9.12 11.47
C GLY A 42 -14.08 9.65 12.54
N MET A 43 -14.98 8.80 13.05
CA MET A 43 -15.90 9.18 14.14
C MET A 43 -15.16 9.59 15.41
N LEU A 44 -14.17 8.80 15.84
CA LEU A 44 -13.37 9.09 17.04
C LEU A 44 -12.58 10.40 16.90
N ALA A 45 -12.00 10.65 15.73
CA ALA A 45 -11.32 11.91 15.44
C ALA A 45 -12.32 13.09 15.46
N ALA A 46 -13.50 12.94 14.85
CA ALA A 46 -14.52 13.98 14.82
C ALA A 46 -15.04 14.33 16.22
N GLU A 47 -15.32 13.35 17.08
CA GLU A 47 -15.72 13.55 18.48
C GLU A 47 -14.67 14.39 19.22
N ALA A 48 -13.39 14.02 19.10
CA ALA A 48 -12.30 14.76 19.73
C ALA A 48 -12.15 16.19 19.15
N ILE A 49 -12.35 16.39 17.84
CA ILE A 49 -12.30 17.72 17.20
C ILE A 49 -13.41 18.61 17.76
N VAL A 50 -14.63 18.10 17.86
CA VAL A 50 -15.78 18.86 18.36
C VAL A 50 -15.51 19.36 19.79
N ASP A 51 -15.01 18.49 20.66
CA ASP A 51 -14.67 18.86 22.03
C ASP A 51 -13.55 19.92 22.09
N ALA A 52 -12.52 19.77 21.25
CA ALA A 52 -11.41 20.74 21.19
C ALA A 52 -11.88 22.12 20.71
N VAL A 53 -12.72 22.17 19.67
CA VAL A 53 -13.29 23.42 19.15
C VAL A 53 -14.21 24.06 20.19
N ALA A 54 -15.05 23.29 20.88
CA ALA A 54 -15.93 23.80 21.93
C ALA A 54 -15.14 24.39 23.12
N ALA A 55 -13.97 23.83 23.42
CA ALA A 55 -13.03 24.36 24.41
C ALA A 55 -12.19 25.56 23.93
N GLY A 56 -12.42 26.06 22.70
CA GLY A 56 -11.68 27.19 22.13
C GLY A 56 -10.22 26.87 21.78
N ARG A 57 -9.86 25.59 21.66
CA ARG A 57 -8.51 25.17 21.29
C ARG A 57 -8.26 25.40 19.80
N ALA A 58 -7.00 25.68 19.44
CA ALA A 58 -6.59 25.88 18.06
C ALA A 58 -5.08 25.59 17.87
N ARG A 59 -4.71 25.13 16.68
CA ARG A 59 -3.31 24.92 16.23
C ARG A 59 -2.49 24.01 17.15
N ASP A 60 -3.14 23.10 17.86
CA ASP A 60 -2.52 22.16 18.78
C ASP A 60 -2.78 20.71 18.36
N GLU A 61 -2.40 19.76 19.21
CA GLU A 61 -2.58 18.33 18.96
C GLU A 61 -3.87 17.78 19.55
N LEU A 62 -4.50 16.87 18.82
CA LEU A 62 -5.75 16.24 19.22
C LEU A 62 -5.53 15.01 20.12
N GLY A 63 -4.89 15.18 21.28
CA GLY A 63 -4.51 14.06 22.17
C GLY A 63 -5.67 13.19 22.67
N ALA A 64 -6.92 13.68 22.65
CA ALA A 64 -8.10 12.90 23.02
C ALA A 64 -8.39 11.76 22.01
N TYR A 65 -8.06 11.95 20.72
CA TYR A 65 -8.34 10.95 19.69
C TYR A 65 -7.55 9.64 19.87
N PRO A 66 -6.21 9.64 20.02
CA PRO A 66 -5.45 8.41 20.31
C PRO A 66 -5.95 7.66 21.55
N LEU A 67 -6.25 8.39 22.63
CA LEU A 67 -6.77 7.80 23.88
C LEU A 67 -8.16 7.15 23.68
N ALA A 68 -9.01 7.77 22.86
CA ALA A 68 -10.31 7.21 22.53
C ALA A 68 -10.17 5.96 21.63
N PHE A 69 -9.21 5.96 20.70
CA PHE A 69 -8.86 4.79 19.89
C PHE A 69 -8.42 3.61 20.76
N GLU A 70 -7.47 3.78 21.68
CA GLU A 70 -6.98 2.72 22.58
C GLU A 70 -8.10 2.05 23.39
N LYS A 71 -9.12 2.83 23.77
CA LYS A 71 -10.31 2.36 24.53
C LYS A 71 -11.42 1.78 23.64
N SER A 72 -11.28 1.84 22.33
CA SER A 72 -12.33 1.46 21.40
C SER A 72 -12.30 -0.03 21.03
N TRP A 73 -13.42 -0.53 20.52
CA TRP A 73 -13.47 -1.87 19.92
C TRP A 73 -12.51 -2.02 18.74
N LEU A 74 -12.14 -0.91 18.06
CA LEU A 74 -11.25 -0.96 16.92
C LEU A 74 -9.84 -1.35 17.35
N HIS A 75 -9.35 -0.77 18.45
CA HIS A 75 -8.06 -1.17 19.01
C HIS A 75 -8.09 -2.65 19.45
N GLU A 76 -9.18 -3.11 20.11
CA GLU A 76 -9.32 -4.52 20.47
C GLU A 76 -9.30 -5.44 19.23
N GLU A 77 -10.02 -5.06 18.16
CA GLU A 77 -10.05 -5.82 16.91
C GLU A 77 -8.65 -5.95 16.29
N LEU A 78 -7.92 -4.83 16.17
CA LEU A 78 -6.58 -4.82 15.59
C LEU A 78 -5.58 -5.54 16.49
N HIS A 79 -5.70 -5.39 17.81
CA HIS A 79 -4.87 -6.10 18.76
C HIS A 79 -5.04 -7.62 18.62
N ARG A 80 -6.28 -8.12 18.50
CA ARG A 80 -6.54 -9.55 18.29
C ARG A 80 -5.99 -10.10 16.98
N ALA A 81 -5.87 -9.25 15.95
CA ALA A 81 -5.36 -9.63 14.63
C ALA A 81 -3.85 -9.37 14.45
N ARG A 82 -3.17 -8.71 15.40
CA ARG A 82 -1.81 -8.17 15.23
C ARG A 82 -0.76 -9.19 14.79
N ASN A 83 -0.86 -10.43 15.26
CA ASN A 83 0.11 -11.48 14.91
C ASN A 83 -0.18 -12.14 13.56
N PHE A 84 -1.31 -11.87 12.92
CA PHE A 84 -1.72 -12.55 11.68
C PHE A 84 -0.67 -12.45 10.58
N LYS A 85 -0.29 -11.23 10.17
CA LYS A 85 0.59 -11.05 9.03
C LYS A 85 2.04 -11.51 9.30
N PRO A 86 2.65 -11.24 10.48
CA PRO A 86 3.93 -11.84 10.84
C PRO A 86 3.94 -13.37 10.84
N LEU A 87 2.85 -14.02 11.29
CA LEU A 87 2.74 -15.48 11.24
C LEU A 87 2.62 -15.98 9.79
N MET A 88 1.80 -15.33 8.98
CA MET A 88 1.62 -15.66 7.56
C MET A 88 2.86 -15.42 6.70
N ALA A 89 3.87 -14.70 7.20
CA ALA A 89 5.17 -14.57 6.54
C ALA A 89 5.92 -15.92 6.44
N ASN A 90 5.54 -16.92 7.25
CA ASN A 90 6.09 -18.28 7.20
C ASN A 90 5.48 -19.15 6.06
N GLY A 91 4.82 -18.52 5.09
CA GLY A 91 4.13 -19.21 3.99
C GLY A 91 2.74 -19.71 4.36
N LEU A 92 1.99 -20.17 3.35
CA LEU A 92 0.57 -20.50 3.51
C LEU A 92 0.34 -21.62 4.55
N VAL A 93 1.07 -22.73 4.46
CA VAL A 93 0.82 -23.91 5.30
C VAL A 93 1.21 -23.68 6.75
N VAL A 94 2.48 -23.33 7.00
CA VAL A 94 3.00 -23.11 8.35
C VAL A 94 2.35 -21.87 8.97
N GLY A 95 2.23 -20.79 8.21
CA GLY A 95 1.55 -19.57 8.66
C GLY A 95 0.10 -19.82 9.07
N SER A 96 -0.67 -20.58 8.29
CA SER A 96 -2.06 -20.89 8.65
C SER A 96 -2.17 -21.73 9.92
N LEU A 97 -1.27 -22.71 10.11
CA LEU A 97 -1.21 -23.49 11.35
C LEU A 97 -0.93 -22.59 12.55
N LEU A 98 0.07 -21.72 12.46
CA LEU A 98 0.46 -20.82 13.54
C LEU A 98 -0.65 -19.80 13.86
N VAL A 99 -1.30 -19.23 12.84
CA VAL A 99 -2.47 -18.36 13.00
C VAL A 99 -3.61 -19.12 13.67
N GLY A 100 -3.85 -20.38 13.28
CA GLY A 100 -4.83 -21.24 13.92
C GLY A 100 -4.56 -21.42 15.41
N ILE A 101 -3.30 -21.66 15.80
CA ILE A 101 -2.89 -21.74 17.22
C ILE A 101 -3.13 -20.41 17.93
N ASP A 102 -2.68 -19.28 17.37
CA ASP A 102 -2.86 -17.94 17.94
C ASP A 102 -4.34 -17.61 18.18
N GLN A 103 -5.20 -17.91 17.20
CA GLN A 103 -6.62 -17.56 17.26
C GLN A 103 -7.47 -18.54 18.06
N VAL A 104 -7.17 -19.84 18.04
CA VAL A 104 -7.96 -20.86 18.76
C VAL A 104 -7.51 -21.01 20.21
N VAL A 105 -6.19 -21.06 20.46
CA VAL A 105 -5.66 -21.30 21.82
C VAL A 105 -5.64 -20.01 22.63
N PHE A 106 -5.18 -18.91 22.01
CA PHE A 106 -5.03 -17.62 22.71
C PHE A 106 -6.15 -16.63 22.41
N GLY A 107 -7.08 -16.92 21.51
CA GLY A 107 -8.15 -15.99 21.13
C GLY A 107 -7.64 -14.70 20.46
N GLY A 108 -6.43 -14.71 19.90
CA GLY A 108 -5.71 -13.52 19.42
C GLY A 108 -5.11 -12.66 20.54
N ARG A 109 -5.13 -13.13 21.80
CA ARG A 109 -4.62 -12.44 22.99
C ARG A 109 -3.35 -13.09 23.54
N ALA A 110 -2.51 -13.64 22.65
CA ALA A 110 -1.20 -14.16 23.04
C ALA A 110 -0.42 -13.09 23.84
N PRO A 111 0.39 -13.45 24.85
CA PRO A 111 1.09 -12.47 25.70
C PRO A 111 2.33 -11.85 25.03
N TRP A 112 2.44 -11.95 23.70
CA TRP A 112 3.50 -11.38 22.88
C TRP A 112 2.95 -10.71 21.62
N THR A 113 3.74 -9.84 21.03
CA THR A 113 3.48 -9.20 19.73
C THR A 113 4.66 -9.47 18.82
N LEU A 114 4.39 -10.07 17.67
CA LEU A 114 5.41 -10.32 16.65
C LEU A 114 5.67 -9.05 15.82
N HIS A 115 6.85 -8.95 15.24
CA HIS A 115 7.24 -7.83 14.39
C HIS A 115 7.31 -8.27 12.93
N HIS A 116 7.10 -7.32 12.02
CA HIS A 116 7.31 -7.55 10.58
C HIS A 116 8.81 -7.68 10.29
N PRO A 117 9.18 -8.46 9.26
CA PRO A 117 10.58 -8.73 8.94
C PRO A 117 11.33 -7.49 8.42
N GLY A 118 10.62 -6.46 7.95
CA GLY A 118 11.20 -5.25 7.38
C GLY A 118 10.22 -4.55 6.43
N PRO A 119 10.66 -3.47 5.77
CA PRO A 119 9.88 -2.79 4.74
C PRO A 119 9.80 -3.62 3.45
N ASP A 120 8.69 -3.49 2.72
CA ASP A 120 8.43 -4.31 1.53
C ASP A 120 9.44 -4.07 0.39
N HIS A 121 9.99 -2.86 0.24
CA HIS A 121 10.95 -2.56 -0.83
C HIS A 121 12.28 -3.31 -0.66
N GLU A 122 12.67 -3.66 0.56
CA GLU A 122 13.91 -4.41 0.83
C GLU A 122 13.75 -5.92 0.60
N ALA A 123 12.53 -6.41 0.41
CA ALA A 123 12.23 -7.84 0.30
C ALA A 123 12.43 -8.41 -1.13
N LEU A 124 13.14 -7.70 -2.02
CA LEU A 124 13.48 -8.19 -3.35
C LEU A 124 14.91 -8.74 -3.38
N ASP A 125 15.03 -9.98 -3.87
CA ASP A 125 16.32 -10.58 -4.17
C ASP A 125 16.82 -10.18 -5.56
N PRO A 126 18.15 -10.17 -5.79
CA PRO A 126 18.72 -10.06 -7.13
C PRO A 126 18.17 -11.13 -8.09
N LYS A 127 17.95 -10.74 -9.34
CA LYS A 127 17.38 -11.62 -10.37
C LYS A 127 18.18 -12.91 -10.59
N ASP A 128 19.50 -12.86 -10.37
CA ASP A 128 20.41 -14.00 -10.59
C ASP A 128 20.27 -15.10 -9.53
N LEU A 129 19.52 -14.83 -8.44
CA LEU A 129 19.18 -15.84 -7.42
C LEU A 129 17.87 -16.59 -7.73
N HIS A 130 17.18 -16.21 -8.80
CA HIS A 130 15.84 -16.69 -9.12
C HIS A 130 15.71 -17.12 -10.58
N THR A 131 14.78 -18.02 -10.86
CA THR A 131 14.42 -18.42 -12.22
C THR A 131 13.25 -17.56 -12.71
N PRO A 132 13.30 -17.00 -13.93
CA PRO A 132 12.15 -16.30 -14.51
C PRO A 132 10.89 -17.18 -14.52
N ILE A 133 9.76 -16.60 -14.13
CA ILE A 133 8.46 -17.27 -14.20
C ILE A 133 7.90 -17.10 -15.62
N ASP A 134 7.63 -18.22 -16.28
CA ASP A 134 6.96 -18.24 -17.58
C ASP A 134 5.44 -18.21 -17.38
N TYR A 135 4.83 -17.04 -17.55
CA TYR A 135 3.39 -16.87 -17.42
C TYR A 135 2.68 -17.25 -18.72
N PRO A 136 1.57 -18.02 -18.66
CA PRO A 136 0.77 -18.30 -19.85
C PRO A 136 0.29 -17.01 -20.53
N LYS A 137 0.22 -17.04 -21.86
CA LYS A 137 -0.39 -15.95 -22.62
C LYS A 137 -1.89 -15.87 -22.30
N PRO A 138 -2.47 -14.66 -22.27
CA PRO A 138 -3.90 -14.49 -22.04
C PRO A 138 -4.71 -15.17 -23.16
N ASP A 139 -5.81 -15.82 -22.79
CA ASP A 139 -6.73 -16.52 -23.69
C ASP A 139 -7.86 -15.63 -24.21
N GLY A 140 -8.03 -14.42 -23.66
CA GLY A 140 -9.09 -13.47 -24.03
C GLY A 140 -10.49 -13.85 -23.54
N VAL A 141 -10.61 -14.89 -22.71
CA VAL A 141 -11.90 -15.39 -22.18
C VAL A 141 -11.91 -15.38 -20.66
N ILE A 142 -10.89 -15.98 -20.03
CA ILE A 142 -10.72 -16.04 -18.58
C ILE A 142 -9.54 -15.15 -18.16
N THR A 143 -8.56 -15.00 -19.03
CA THR A 143 -7.31 -14.27 -18.80
C THR A 143 -7.11 -13.23 -19.90
N PHE A 144 -6.72 -12.03 -19.52
CA PHE A 144 -6.66 -10.87 -20.41
C PHE A 144 -5.29 -10.21 -20.31
N ASP A 145 -4.92 -9.47 -21.34
CA ASP A 145 -3.74 -8.64 -21.28
C ASP A 145 -3.95 -7.43 -20.35
N ARG A 146 -2.85 -6.79 -19.98
CA ARG A 146 -2.88 -5.66 -19.05
C ARG A 146 -3.56 -4.42 -19.63
N LEU A 147 -3.41 -4.15 -20.93
CA LEU A 147 -3.94 -2.93 -21.54
C LEU A 147 -5.46 -2.98 -21.68
N SER A 148 -6.03 -4.13 -22.07
CA SER A 148 -7.49 -4.32 -22.06
C SER A 148 -8.07 -4.19 -20.65
N SER A 149 -7.34 -4.66 -19.63
CA SER A 149 -7.73 -4.49 -18.22
C SER A 149 -7.70 -3.01 -17.77
N VAL A 150 -6.67 -2.26 -18.17
CA VAL A 150 -6.56 -0.83 -17.89
C VAL A 150 -7.67 -0.04 -18.58
N PHE A 151 -8.00 -0.38 -19.82
CA PHE A 151 -9.11 0.26 -20.53
C PHE A 151 -10.44 0.14 -19.76
N LEU A 152 -10.73 -1.02 -19.15
CA LEU A 152 -11.93 -1.23 -18.34
C LEU A 152 -11.94 -0.43 -17.03
N SER A 153 -10.79 0.06 -16.56
CA SER A 153 -10.72 0.98 -15.42
C SER A 153 -11.22 2.39 -15.75
N ASN A 154 -11.45 2.67 -17.04
CA ASN A 154 -11.83 3.98 -17.57
C ASN A 154 -10.91 5.09 -17.03
N VAL A 155 -9.61 4.78 -16.92
CA VAL A 155 -8.58 5.71 -16.46
C VAL A 155 -8.33 6.76 -17.53
N ALA A 156 -8.25 8.01 -17.10
CA ALA A 156 -7.92 9.13 -17.98
C ALA A 156 -7.13 10.19 -17.21
N HIS A 157 -6.23 10.85 -17.90
CA HIS A 157 -5.47 12.01 -17.42
C HIS A 157 -5.36 13.01 -18.57
N GLU A 158 -5.22 14.29 -18.27
CA GLU A 158 -4.76 15.28 -19.27
C GLU A 158 -3.38 14.84 -19.78
N GLU A 159 -3.18 14.83 -21.10
CA GLU A 159 -1.95 14.31 -21.71
C GLU A 159 -0.80 15.32 -21.60
N ASP A 160 -1.11 16.61 -21.68
CA ASP A 160 -0.13 17.70 -21.58
C ASP A 160 0.11 18.13 -20.12
N GLN A 161 0.46 17.16 -19.27
CA GLN A 161 0.86 17.40 -17.88
C GLN A 161 2.15 16.63 -17.55
N PRO A 162 2.98 17.13 -16.61
CA PRO A 162 4.17 16.40 -16.17
C PRO A 162 3.78 15.07 -15.52
N ALA A 163 4.64 14.05 -15.69
CA ALA A 163 4.42 12.76 -15.05
C ALA A 163 4.39 12.92 -13.51
N HIS A 164 3.29 12.51 -12.90
CA HIS A 164 3.11 12.50 -11.44
C HIS A 164 3.84 11.33 -10.73
N LEU A 165 4.63 10.58 -11.50
CA LEU A 165 5.50 9.49 -11.05
C LEU A 165 6.93 9.98 -11.25
N THR A 166 7.42 10.72 -10.26
CA THR A 166 8.72 11.39 -10.33
C THR A 166 9.84 10.45 -9.90
N LEU A 167 11.03 10.66 -10.44
CA LEU A 167 12.23 9.92 -10.08
C LEU A 167 13.19 10.84 -9.33
N ALA A 168 13.78 10.39 -8.23
CA ALA A 168 14.85 11.11 -7.56
C ALA A 168 16.14 11.11 -8.40
N ASP A 169 16.43 10.00 -9.08
CA ASP A 169 17.54 9.82 -10.03
C ASP A 169 17.07 9.01 -11.26
N GLU A 170 17.09 9.64 -12.44
CA GLU A 170 16.66 9.05 -13.71
C GLU A 170 17.54 7.88 -14.18
N ALA A 171 18.77 7.75 -13.66
CA ALA A 171 19.68 6.68 -14.04
C ALA A 171 19.48 5.40 -13.20
N VAL A 172 18.86 5.48 -12.03
CA VAL A 172 18.63 4.33 -11.13
C VAL A 172 17.81 3.20 -11.76
N PRO A 173 16.70 3.46 -12.51
CA PRO A 173 15.91 2.40 -13.14
C PRO A 173 16.75 1.49 -14.04
N ILE A 174 17.75 2.05 -14.74
CA ILE A 174 18.62 1.28 -15.62
C ILE A 174 19.82 0.72 -14.85
N ARG A 175 20.52 1.58 -14.11
CA ARG A 175 21.78 1.25 -13.42
C ARG A 175 21.59 0.22 -12.31
N VAL A 176 20.43 0.20 -11.66
CA VAL A 176 20.13 -0.68 -10.51
C VAL A 176 18.94 -1.59 -10.80
N ASN A 177 17.76 -1.03 -11.10
CA ASN A 177 16.53 -1.83 -11.14
C ASN A 177 16.58 -2.86 -12.29
N LEU A 178 16.91 -2.43 -13.50
CA LEU A 178 17.10 -3.33 -14.65
C LEU A 178 18.30 -4.27 -14.47
N SER A 179 19.44 -3.72 -14.05
CA SER A 179 20.69 -4.48 -13.96
C SER A 179 20.62 -5.60 -12.91
N ARG A 180 20.15 -5.29 -11.69
CA ARG A 180 20.15 -6.20 -10.53
C ARG A 180 18.83 -6.94 -10.34
N TYR A 181 17.70 -6.31 -10.61
CA TYR A 181 16.37 -6.84 -10.29
C TYR A 181 15.52 -7.15 -11.53
N GLY A 182 16.01 -6.84 -12.74
CA GLY A 182 15.31 -7.11 -13.99
C GLY A 182 14.13 -6.17 -14.26
N ALA A 183 14.17 -4.93 -13.77
CA ALA A 183 13.14 -3.90 -13.90
C ALA A 183 11.79 -4.34 -13.31
N PRO A 184 11.72 -4.59 -11.98
CA PRO A 184 10.50 -5.03 -11.30
C PRO A 184 9.30 -4.10 -11.52
N GLU A 185 9.54 -2.80 -11.76
CA GLU A 185 8.53 -1.78 -12.09
C GLU A 185 7.66 -2.14 -13.29
N THR A 186 8.21 -2.86 -14.26
CA THR A 186 7.47 -3.33 -15.43
C THR A 186 6.48 -4.45 -15.11
N ARG A 187 6.60 -5.10 -13.93
CA ARG A 187 5.81 -6.26 -13.51
C ARG A 187 4.88 -5.98 -12.33
N TYR A 188 5.37 -5.32 -11.27
CA TYR A 188 4.51 -5.00 -10.13
C TYR A 188 3.48 -3.90 -10.45
N CYS A 189 3.72 -3.12 -11.51
CA CYS A 189 2.78 -2.08 -11.93
C CYS A 189 1.55 -2.75 -12.57
N PRO A 190 0.36 -2.60 -11.98
CA PRO A 190 -0.85 -3.22 -12.50
C PRO A 190 -1.32 -2.58 -13.81
N ALA A 191 -0.78 -1.41 -14.17
CA ALA A 191 -1.28 -0.60 -15.28
C ALA A 191 -0.31 -0.43 -16.45
N GLY A 192 0.88 -1.04 -16.40
CA GLY A 192 1.86 -0.91 -17.49
C GLY A 192 2.34 0.51 -17.71
N VAL A 193 2.46 1.28 -16.63
CA VAL A 193 3.00 2.63 -16.66
C VAL A 193 4.49 2.62 -16.99
N TYR A 194 5.23 1.63 -16.51
CA TYR A 194 6.68 1.55 -16.68
C TYR A 194 7.05 0.57 -17.79
N GLU A 195 7.83 1.03 -18.75
CA GLU A 195 8.37 0.23 -19.84
C GLU A 195 9.86 0.52 -20.03
N ILE A 196 10.65 -0.50 -20.31
CA ILE A 196 12.05 -0.32 -20.71
C ILE A 196 12.09 -0.31 -22.23
N VAL A 197 12.35 0.87 -22.80
CA VAL A 197 12.48 1.06 -24.25
C VAL A 197 13.96 1.04 -24.62
N THR A 198 14.29 0.38 -25.73
CA THR A 198 15.67 0.27 -26.23
C THR A 198 15.79 0.97 -27.57
N ASP A 199 16.42 2.15 -27.60
CA ASP A 199 16.82 2.83 -28.84
C ASP A 199 18.25 2.37 -29.19
N GLY A 200 18.38 1.13 -29.68
CA GLY A 200 19.68 0.50 -29.94
C GLY A 200 20.30 -0.14 -28.69
N GLN A 201 21.50 0.29 -28.28
CA GLN A 201 22.23 -0.31 -27.16
C GLN A 201 21.93 0.33 -25.78
N ASN A 202 21.18 1.44 -25.75
CA ASN A 202 20.94 2.19 -24.52
C ASN A 202 19.49 2.01 -24.06
N PRO A 203 19.23 1.15 -23.06
CA PRO A 203 17.90 1.04 -22.46
C PRO A 203 17.57 2.31 -21.68
N ARG A 204 16.31 2.76 -21.75
CA ARG A 204 15.76 3.86 -20.95
C ARG A 204 14.39 3.48 -20.39
N LEU A 205 14.05 4.06 -19.24
CA LEU A 205 12.70 3.94 -18.69
C LEU A 205 11.77 4.92 -19.40
N GLN A 206 10.65 4.43 -19.92
CA GLN A 206 9.52 5.21 -20.38
C GLN A 206 8.41 5.15 -19.32
N ILE A 207 7.91 6.31 -18.91
CA ILE A 207 6.81 6.43 -17.95
C ILE A 207 5.55 6.88 -18.72
N ASN A 208 4.62 5.96 -18.89
CA ASN A 208 3.29 6.17 -19.47
C ASN A 208 2.30 6.56 -18.36
N ALA A 209 2.49 7.75 -17.79
CA ALA A 209 1.76 8.22 -16.60
C ALA A 209 0.24 8.27 -16.79
N GLN A 210 -0.25 8.43 -18.02
CA GLN A 210 -1.67 8.45 -18.38
C GLN A 210 -2.41 7.15 -18.02
N ASN A 211 -1.69 6.02 -17.92
CA ASN A 211 -2.28 4.73 -17.55
C ASN A 211 -2.43 4.55 -16.03
N CYS A 212 -1.88 5.46 -15.20
CA CYS A 212 -1.75 5.24 -13.77
C CYS A 212 -3.11 5.12 -13.05
N ILE A 213 -3.35 4.00 -12.38
CA ILE A 213 -4.59 3.78 -11.59
C ILE A 213 -4.44 4.16 -10.10
N HIS A 214 -3.41 4.92 -9.76
CA HIS A 214 -3.17 5.50 -8.43
C HIS A 214 -3.05 4.49 -7.27
N CYS A 215 -2.70 3.23 -7.59
CA CYS A 215 -2.58 2.14 -6.62
C CYS A 215 -1.45 2.31 -5.57
N LYS A 216 -0.49 3.21 -5.82
CA LYS A 216 0.72 3.48 -5.01
C LYS A 216 1.76 2.36 -4.90
N THR A 217 1.56 1.23 -5.57
CA THR A 217 2.51 0.09 -5.51
C THR A 217 3.95 0.46 -5.87
N CYS A 218 4.15 1.31 -6.87
CA CYS A 218 5.49 1.69 -7.33
C CYS A 218 6.29 2.50 -6.30
N ASP A 219 5.63 3.41 -5.60
CA ASP A 219 6.20 4.18 -4.48
C ASP A 219 6.61 3.23 -3.32
N ILE A 220 5.80 2.21 -3.06
CA ILE A 220 6.00 1.26 -1.96
C ILE A 220 7.07 0.20 -2.29
N LYS A 221 7.10 -0.33 -3.52
CA LYS A 221 7.81 -1.58 -3.87
C LYS A 221 9.09 -1.37 -4.66
N ASP A 222 9.39 -0.15 -5.12
CA ASP A 222 10.68 0.14 -5.75
C ASP A 222 11.83 -0.16 -4.77
N PRO A 223 12.74 -1.11 -5.08
CA PRO A 223 13.82 -1.55 -4.18
C PRO A 223 14.78 -0.43 -3.79
N THR A 224 14.77 0.69 -4.52
CA THR A 224 15.62 1.85 -4.27
C THR A 224 14.88 3.04 -3.68
N GLN A 225 13.55 2.96 -3.52
CA GLN A 225 12.68 4.07 -3.10
C GLN A 225 12.92 5.36 -3.92
N ASN A 226 13.19 5.19 -5.23
CA ASN A 226 13.51 6.25 -6.18
C ASN A 226 12.27 6.83 -6.84
N ILE A 227 11.19 6.06 -6.96
CA ILE A 227 9.89 6.52 -7.48
C ILE A 227 9.11 7.21 -6.37
N HIS A 228 8.68 8.45 -6.62
CA HIS A 228 7.76 9.19 -5.76
C HIS A 228 6.46 9.49 -6.50
N TRP A 229 5.36 8.97 -5.96
CA TRP A 229 4.01 9.27 -6.42
C TRP A 229 3.55 10.59 -5.84
N VAL A 230 3.16 11.52 -6.71
CA VAL A 230 2.45 12.74 -6.34
C VAL A 230 1.07 12.75 -6.99
N VAL A 231 0.19 13.63 -6.52
CA VAL A 231 -1.12 13.81 -7.14
C VAL A 231 -0.95 14.43 -8.54
N PRO A 232 -1.58 13.88 -9.59
CA PRO A 232 -1.74 14.60 -10.87
C PRO A 232 -2.77 15.72 -10.74
N GLU A 233 -3.08 16.38 -11.85
CA GLU A 233 -4.21 17.31 -11.90
C GLU A 233 -5.52 16.65 -11.43
N GLY A 234 -6.33 17.44 -10.71
CA GLY A 234 -7.59 16.97 -10.12
C GLY A 234 -8.57 16.49 -11.19
N GLY A 235 -9.16 15.32 -10.97
CA GLY A 235 -10.06 14.67 -11.93
C GLY A 235 -9.38 13.62 -12.82
N GLY A 236 -8.05 13.60 -12.87
CA GLY A 236 -7.30 12.50 -13.46
C GLY A 236 -7.31 11.25 -12.59
N GLY A 237 -7.17 10.07 -13.21
CA GLY A 237 -7.14 8.78 -12.54
C GLY A 237 -8.23 7.82 -13.01
N PRO A 238 -8.41 6.69 -12.30
CA PRO A 238 -9.41 5.70 -12.65
C PRO A 238 -10.83 6.20 -12.37
N ASN A 239 -11.78 5.80 -13.22
CA ASN A 239 -13.21 6.10 -13.03
C ASN A 239 -13.97 4.81 -12.76
N TYR A 240 -14.13 4.52 -11.47
CA TYR A 240 -14.79 3.32 -10.96
C TYR A 240 -16.22 3.62 -10.51
N PRO A 241 -17.26 3.32 -11.32
CA PRO A 241 -18.64 3.64 -10.94
C PRO A 241 -19.19 2.76 -9.81
N ASN A 242 -18.66 1.53 -9.67
CA ASN A 242 -19.21 0.51 -8.75
C ASN A 242 -18.12 -0.43 -8.18
N MET A 243 -16.88 0.03 -7.99
CA MET A 243 -15.87 -0.73 -7.20
C MET A 243 -15.86 -0.31 -5.75
#